data_AF-A0A9R1D7L3-F1
#
_entry.id   AF-A0A9R1D7L3-F1
#
_cell.length_a   1.000
_cell.length_b   1.000
_cell.length_c   1.000
_cell.angle_alpha   90.00
_cell.angle_beta   90.00
_cell.angle_gamma   90.00
#
_symmetry.space_group_name_H-M   'P 1'
#
loop_
_entity.id
_entity.type
_entity.pdbx_description
1 polymer ?
#
loop_
_entity_poly.entity_id
_entity_poly.type
_entity_poly.pdbx_seq_one_letter_code
_entity_poly.pdbx_strand_id
1 'polypeptide(L)'
;RASSYVDSIQSRLPKASETMAEATLRSTQTGTLEAIEPSTDGVEAAMEPTAPVTLIIHDENESQDANRTEVALVEALLTALDDPRPSETGIVTPHNAQKGRLNQRFSDRATIDTVERFQGGERDVMVISATASDPDYVRSEAEFLLNPNRLNVAMSRMKKKLVIVASQSVFEVTPPDADEFDQTLIWKRLYDALGVTADSPATAVWNGQLDELCPAEIDIPTAKATTNIEIYALRAADE
;
A
#
# COMPACT_ATOMS: atom_id res chain seq x y z
N ARG A 1 16.46 20.81 20.61
CA ARG A 1 17.34 19.63 20.80
C ARG A 1 17.18 18.56 19.70
N ALA A 2 16.16 18.62 18.83
CA ALA A 2 16.01 17.72 17.68
C ALA A 2 16.96 18.03 16.49
N SER A 3 17.48 19.26 16.39
CA SER A 3 18.28 19.72 15.24
C SER A 3 19.69 19.11 15.15
N SER A 4 20.31 18.70 16.26
CA SER A 4 21.71 18.23 16.24
C SER A 4 21.87 16.74 15.92
N TYR A 5 20.77 15.98 15.91
CA TYR A 5 20.78 14.53 15.65
C TYR A 5 20.68 14.23 14.14
N VAL A 6 19.89 15.04 13.41
CA VAL A 6 19.74 14.97 11.94
C VAL A 6 21.06 15.21 11.22
N ASP A 7 21.84 16.21 11.64
CA ASP A 7 23.15 16.52 11.06
C ASP A 7 24.18 15.39 11.27
N SER A 8 24.06 14.63 12.37
CA SER A 8 24.99 13.53 12.67
C SER A 8 24.76 12.30 11.78
N ILE A 9 23.53 12.12 11.30
CA ILE A 9 23.14 11.02 10.40
C ILE A 9 23.59 11.32 8.96
N GLN A 10 23.45 12.57 8.50
CA GLN A 10 23.91 12.96 7.15
C GLN A 10 25.41 12.74 6.93
N SER A 11 26.24 12.87 7.98
CA SER A 11 27.70 12.69 7.88
C SER A 11 28.18 11.23 7.86
N ARG A 12 27.29 10.27 8.15
CA ARG A 12 27.57 8.83 8.17
C ARG A 12 26.95 8.06 7.00
N LEU A 13 26.17 8.73 6.16
CA LEU A 13 25.71 8.18 4.90
C LEU A 13 26.91 7.93 3.98
N PRO A 14 27.08 6.71 3.41
CA PRO A 14 28.04 6.51 2.33
C PRO A 14 27.71 7.50 1.20
N LYS A 15 28.74 8.11 0.62
CA LYS A 15 28.60 9.09 -0.47
C LYS A 15 27.70 8.49 -1.56
N ALA A 16 26.67 9.24 -1.90
CA ALA A 16 25.54 8.90 -2.76
C ALA A 16 25.88 8.62 -4.24
N SER A 17 27.02 8.00 -4.57
CA SER A 17 27.48 7.91 -5.96
C SER A 17 27.60 6.52 -6.56
N GLU A 18 27.68 5.42 -5.80
CA GLU A 18 28.10 4.14 -6.43
C GLU A 18 27.28 2.88 -6.07
N THR A 19 26.40 2.90 -5.07
CA THR A 19 25.51 1.74 -4.76
C THR A 19 24.02 2.02 -4.99
N MET A 20 23.69 3.22 -5.48
CA MET A 20 22.31 3.72 -5.67
C MET A 20 21.60 3.20 -6.93
N ALA A 21 22.29 2.51 -7.84
CA ALA A 21 21.74 2.15 -9.14
C ALA A 21 21.09 0.76 -9.23
N GLU A 22 21.34 -0.17 -8.29
CA GLU A 22 20.95 -1.59 -8.45
C GLU A 22 19.67 -2.00 -7.74
N ALA A 23 19.21 -1.27 -6.72
CA ALA A 23 17.84 -1.41 -6.22
C ALA A 23 16.86 -0.61 -7.09
N THR A 24 17.05 -0.69 -8.42
CA THR A 24 16.17 -0.04 -9.36
C THR A 24 14.78 -0.64 -9.14
N LEU A 25 13.76 0.22 -8.99
CA LEU A 25 12.38 -0.05 -9.40
C LEU A 25 12.37 -0.32 -10.93
N ARG A 26 13.15 -1.30 -11.39
CA ARG A 26 13.08 -1.89 -12.72
C ARG A 26 11.89 -2.84 -12.69
N SER A 27 10.71 -2.27 -12.57
CA SER A 27 9.61 -2.90 -13.26
C SER A 27 9.93 -2.72 -14.74
N THR A 28 10.49 -3.74 -15.39
CA THR A 28 10.54 -3.83 -16.85
C THR A 28 9.14 -4.04 -17.43
N GLN A 29 8.09 -3.83 -16.65
CA GLN A 29 6.71 -4.07 -17.01
C GLN A 29 6.15 -2.79 -17.62
N THR A 30 5.91 -2.86 -18.92
CA THR A 30 5.32 -1.79 -19.73
C THR A 30 3.79 -1.93 -19.83
N GLY A 31 3.20 -2.91 -19.14
CA GLY A 31 1.77 -3.14 -19.14
C GLY A 31 1.05 -2.12 -18.25
N THR A 32 0.20 -1.30 -18.83
CA THR A 32 -0.77 -0.50 -18.06
C THR A 32 -2.01 -1.34 -17.77
N LEU A 33 -2.79 -0.95 -16.76
CA LEU A 33 -4.15 -1.47 -16.60
C LEU A 33 -4.96 -1.27 -17.89
N GLU A 34 -5.85 -2.22 -18.18
CA GLU A 34 -6.89 -2.05 -19.20
C GLU A 34 -7.99 -1.11 -18.67
N ALA A 35 -8.99 -0.79 -19.50
CA ALA A 35 -10.05 0.14 -19.13
C ALA A 35 -10.70 -0.25 -17.78
N ILE A 36 -10.75 0.70 -16.86
CA ILE A 36 -11.45 0.61 -15.59
C ILE A 36 -12.81 1.32 -15.70
N GLU A 37 -13.79 0.90 -14.92
CA GLU A 37 -15.07 1.60 -14.76
C GLU A 37 -15.19 2.13 -13.32
N PRO A 38 -14.46 3.22 -12.96
CA PRO A 38 -14.46 3.73 -11.61
C PRO A 38 -15.83 4.33 -11.26
N SER A 39 -16.33 4.01 -10.06
CA SER A 39 -17.61 4.54 -9.58
C SER A 39 -17.48 5.91 -8.90
N THR A 40 -16.26 6.30 -8.50
CA THR A 40 -15.96 7.54 -7.78
C THR A 40 -14.60 8.08 -8.20
N ASP A 41 -14.38 9.39 -8.01
CA ASP A 41 -13.10 10.06 -8.26
C ASP A 41 -11.96 9.44 -7.42
N GLY A 42 -12.26 8.97 -6.21
CA GLY A 42 -11.28 8.29 -5.35
C GLY A 42 -10.84 6.95 -5.92
N VAL A 43 -11.76 6.15 -6.45
CA VAL A 43 -11.44 4.88 -7.11
C VAL A 43 -10.70 5.11 -8.43
N GLU A 44 -11.09 6.14 -9.20
CA GLU A 44 -10.38 6.55 -10.41
C GLU A 44 -8.92 6.91 -10.09
N ALA A 45 -8.69 7.74 -9.07
CA ALA A 45 -7.35 8.12 -8.63
C ALA A 45 -6.54 6.90 -8.15
N ALA A 46 -7.17 5.98 -7.41
CA ALA A 46 -6.49 4.77 -6.93
C ALA A 46 -6.08 3.85 -8.08
N MET A 47 -6.94 3.71 -9.09
CA MET A 47 -6.80 2.75 -10.18
C MET A 47 -6.24 3.35 -11.47
N GLU A 48 -5.79 4.61 -11.44
CA GLU A 48 -5.15 5.32 -12.56
C GLU A 48 -4.20 4.40 -13.36
N PRO A 49 -4.51 4.08 -14.63
CA PRO A 49 -3.77 3.08 -15.40
C PRO A 49 -2.29 3.42 -15.66
N THR A 50 -1.95 4.72 -15.69
CA THR A 50 -0.58 5.21 -15.90
C THR A 50 0.27 5.21 -14.63
N ALA A 51 -0.35 4.97 -13.47
CA ALA A 51 0.32 4.88 -12.18
C ALA A 51 0.46 3.40 -11.76
N PRO A 52 1.56 2.71 -12.08
CA PRO A 52 1.71 1.29 -11.75
C PRO A 52 1.70 0.99 -10.26
N VAL A 53 2.00 1.96 -9.39
CA VAL A 53 1.93 1.80 -7.93
C VAL A 53 1.08 2.92 -7.33
N THR A 54 0.10 2.54 -6.52
CA THR A 54 -0.73 3.46 -5.73
C THR A 54 -0.59 3.10 -4.24
N LEU A 55 -0.47 4.11 -3.39
CA LEU A 55 -0.60 4.01 -1.94
C LEU A 55 -1.89 4.70 -1.50
N ILE A 56 -2.73 3.97 -0.77
CA ILE A 56 -3.93 4.47 -0.11
C ILE A 56 -3.64 4.47 1.39
N ILE A 57 -3.61 5.66 2.00
CA ILE A 57 -3.45 5.85 3.43
C ILE A 57 -4.82 6.13 4.03
N HIS A 58 -5.13 5.51 5.16
CA HIS A 58 -6.33 5.81 5.93
C HIS A 58 -6.01 6.12 7.40
N ASP A 59 -6.84 6.93 8.07
CA ASP A 59 -6.63 7.29 9.48
C ASP A 59 -7.37 6.39 10.49
N GLU A 60 -8.02 5.32 10.03
CA GLU A 60 -8.56 4.28 10.91
C GLU A 60 -7.45 3.71 11.80
N ASN A 61 -7.74 3.48 13.10
CA ASN A 61 -6.73 3.23 14.12
C ASN A 61 -7.14 2.26 15.24
N GLU A 62 -8.07 1.34 14.99
CA GLU A 62 -8.59 0.41 16.02
C GLU A 62 -8.42 -1.08 15.64
N SER A 63 -7.89 -1.38 14.45
CA SER A 63 -7.79 -2.74 13.93
C SER A 63 -6.41 -3.35 14.18
N GLN A 64 -6.39 -4.64 14.57
CA GLN A 64 -5.14 -5.37 14.81
C GLN A 64 -4.91 -6.42 13.71
N ASP A 65 -5.72 -7.48 13.68
CA ASP A 65 -5.53 -8.62 12.77
C ASP A 65 -6.61 -8.72 11.67
N ALA A 66 -7.62 -7.85 11.70
CA ALA A 66 -8.65 -7.77 10.68
C ALA A 66 -9.31 -6.37 10.63
N ASN A 67 -9.31 -5.75 9.46
CA ASN A 67 -9.74 -4.37 9.23
C ASN A 67 -10.88 -4.29 8.22
N ARG A 68 -12.07 -3.86 8.65
CA ARG A 68 -13.24 -3.72 7.78
C ARG A 68 -13.15 -2.52 6.84
N THR A 69 -12.43 -1.46 7.23
CA THR A 69 -12.16 -0.31 6.36
C THR A 69 -11.34 -0.76 5.15
N GLU A 70 -10.27 -1.51 5.37
CA GLU A 70 -9.48 -2.04 4.25
C GLU A 70 -10.26 -3.04 3.39
N VAL A 71 -11.18 -3.83 3.97
CA VAL A 71 -12.08 -4.69 3.18
C VAL A 71 -12.98 -3.87 2.25
N ALA A 72 -13.54 -2.75 2.72
CA ALA A 72 -14.37 -1.86 1.91
C ALA A 72 -13.55 -1.16 0.80
N LEU A 73 -12.33 -0.72 1.10
CA LEU A 73 -11.41 -0.15 0.12
C LEU A 73 -11.08 -1.19 -0.96
N VAL A 74 -10.70 -2.42 -0.58
CA VAL A 74 -10.42 -3.51 -1.51
C VAL A 74 -11.64 -3.81 -2.39
N GLU A 75 -12.85 -3.81 -1.82
CA GLU A 75 -14.08 -4.01 -2.59
C GLU A 75 -14.29 -2.93 -3.65
N ALA A 76 -14.04 -1.66 -3.31
CA ALA A 76 -14.15 -0.55 -4.24
C ALA A 76 -13.18 -0.70 -5.41
N LEU A 77 -11.94 -1.09 -5.13
CA LEU A 77 -10.92 -1.35 -6.16
C LEU A 77 -11.30 -2.52 -7.07
N LEU A 78 -11.78 -3.63 -6.51
CA LEU A 78 -12.20 -4.80 -7.28
C LEU A 78 -13.43 -4.52 -8.14
N THR A 79 -14.34 -3.66 -7.66
CA THR A 79 -15.58 -3.33 -8.38
C THR A 79 -15.31 -2.47 -9.62
N ALA A 80 -14.21 -1.72 -9.65
CA ALA A 80 -13.81 -0.94 -10.83
C ALA A 80 -13.10 -1.76 -11.93
N LEU A 81 -12.75 -3.02 -11.65
CA LEU A 81 -12.18 -3.92 -12.63
C LEU A 81 -13.29 -4.61 -13.43
N ASP A 82 -13.12 -4.73 -14.74
CA ASP A 82 -13.99 -5.56 -15.58
C ASP A 82 -13.71 -7.05 -15.32
N ASP A 83 -14.73 -7.78 -14.86
CA ASP A 83 -14.71 -9.22 -14.53
C ASP A 83 -13.39 -9.69 -13.87
N PRO A 84 -13.02 -9.20 -12.66
CA PRO A 84 -11.77 -9.56 -12.02
C PRO A 84 -11.75 -11.06 -11.69
N ARG A 85 -10.63 -11.73 -12.03
CA ARG A 85 -10.48 -13.18 -11.83
C ARG A 85 -9.28 -13.51 -10.96
N PRO A 86 -9.31 -14.64 -10.20
CA PRO A 86 -8.19 -15.04 -9.36
C PRO A 86 -6.88 -15.26 -10.11
N SER A 87 -6.91 -15.54 -11.41
CA SER A 87 -5.71 -15.67 -12.25
C SER A 87 -5.03 -14.35 -12.61
N GLU A 88 -5.75 -13.22 -12.50
CA GLU A 88 -5.30 -11.89 -12.91
C GLU A 88 -5.22 -10.92 -11.73
N THR A 89 -5.95 -11.19 -10.65
CA THR A 89 -5.96 -10.35 -9.46
C THR A 89 -5.48 -11.15 -8.24
N GLY A 90 -4.60 -10.53 -7.45
CA GLY A 90 -4.09 -11.07 -6.21
C GLY A 90 -4.25 -10.10 -5.05
N ILE A 91 -4.53 -10.61 -3.87
CA ILE A 91 -4.58 -9.83 -2.63
C ILE A 91 -3.68 -10.53 -1.61
N VAL A 92 -2.80 -9.76 -0.97
CA VAL A 92 -1.97 -10.23 0.13
C VAL A 92 -2.23 -9.44 1.40
N THR A 93 -2.21 -10.13 2.54
CA THR A 93 -2.37 -9.53 3.87
C THR A 93 -1.50 -10.25 4.89
N PRO A 94 -0.93 -9.57 5.90
CA PRO A 94 -0.09 -10.23 6.89
C PRO A 94 -0.88 -11.16 7.84
N HIS A 95 -2.17 -10.94 8.04
CA HIS A 95 -2.95 -11.63 9.07
C HIS A 95 -3.94 -12.65 8.50
N ASN A 96 -4.02 -13.82 9.14
CA ASN A 96 -4.96 -14.87 8.73
C ASN A 96 -6.43 -14.48 8.96
N ALA A 97 -6.72 -13.64 9.97
CA ALA A 97 -8.08 -13.18 10.23
C ALA A 97 -8.58 -12.27 9.11
N GLN A 98 -7.77 -11.29 8.68
CA GLN A 98 -8.05 -10.50 7.48
C GLN A 98 -8.16 -11.36 6.22
N LYS A 99 -7.22 -12.29 6.01
CA LYS A 99 -7.29 -13.24 4.89
C LYS A 99 -8.63 -13.98 4.85
N GLY A 100 -9.12 -14.43 6.01
CA GLY A 100 -10.41 -15.09 6.13
C GLY A 100 -11.57 -14.21 5.68
N ARG A 101 -11.60 -12.94 6.10
CA ARG A 101 -12.63 -11.96 5.68
C ARG A 101 -12.59 -11.69 4.18
N LEU A 102 -11.39 -11.47 3.63
CA LEU A 102 -11.19 -11.24 2.20
C LEU A 102 -11.61 -12.46 1.36
N ASN A 103 -11.23 -13.68 1.76
CA ASN A 103 -11.64 -14.91 1.07
C ASN A 103 -13.15 -15.14 1.06
N GLN A 104 -13.83 -14.83 2.16
CA GLN A 104 -15.28 -14.96 2.23
C GLN A 104 -16.02 -14.07 1.22
N ARG A 105 -15.41 -12.96 0.81
CA ARG A 105 -16.07 -11.94 -0.03
C ARG A 105 -15.55 -11.88 -1.47
N PHE A 106 -14.30 -12.28 -1.71
CA PHE A 106 -13.59 -12.00 -2.96
C PHE A 106 -12.84 -13.22 -3.54
N SER A 107 -13.05 -14.43 -3.04
CA SER A 107 -12.33 -15.63 -3.53
C SER A 107 -12.64 -16.03 -4.97
N ASP A 108 -13.78 -15.57 -5.50
CA ASP A 108 -14.17 -15.67 -6.90
C ASP A 108 -13.55 -14.60 -7.79
N ARG A 109 -13.05 -13.51 -7.20
CA ARG A 109 -12.48 -12.35 -7.91
C ARG A 109 -10.96 -12.22 -7.82
N ALA A 110 -10.33 -12.80 -6.79
CA ALA A 110 -8.90 -12.68 -6.55
C ALA A 110 -8.30 -13.95 -5.91
N THR A 111 -7.02 -14.22 -6.17
CA THR A 111 -6.23 -15.13 -5.32
C THR A 111 -5.87 -14.40 -4.03
N ILE A 112 -6.13 -14.98 -2.85
CA ILE A 112 -5.98 -14.28 -1.57
C ILE A 112 -5.17 -15.13 -0.58
N ASP A 113 -3.99 -14.66 -0.19
CA ASP A 113 -3.21 -15.34 0.85
C ASP A 113 -2.34 -14.38 1.67
N THR A 114 -1.54 -14.93 2.59
CA THR A 114 -0.45 -14.16 3.21
C THR A 114 0.72 -14.01 2.26
N VAL A 115 1.54 -12.99 2.47
CA VAL A 115 2.68 -12.70 1.57
C VAL A 115 3.62 -13.90 1.43
N GLU A 116 3.90 -14.63 2.51
CA GLU A 116 4.76 -15.82 2.51
C GLU A 116 4.17 -16.97 1.70
N ARG A 117 2.83 -17.06 1.69
CA ARG A 117 2.08 -18.18 1.14
C ARG A 117 1.52 -17.89 -0.23
N PHE A 118 1.66 -16.67 -0.74
CA PHE A 118 1.16 -16.31 -2.06
C PHE A 118 1.92 -17.09 -3.14
N GLN A 119 1.34 -18.22 -3.54
CA GLN A 119 1.81 -19.13 -4.58
C GLN A 119 1.03 -18.87 -5.89
N GLY A 120 1.59 -19.30 -7.03
CA GLY A 120 0.86 -19.29 -8.30
C GLY A 120 1.21 -18.17 -9.27
N GLY A 121 2.44 -17.63 -9.20
CA GLY A 121 2.97 -16.69 -10.20
C GLY A 121 2.50 -15.25 -10.02
N GLU A 122 2.75 -14.44 -11.04
CA GLU A 122 2.38 -13.02 -11.08
C GLU A 122 0.88 -12.83 -11.40
N ARG A 123 0.36 -11.63 -11.09
CA ARG A 123 -1.00 -11.15 -11.34
C ARG A 123 -0.95 -9.79 -12.01
N ASP A 124 -1.91 -9.50 -12.87
CA ASP A 124 -2.05 -8.19 -13.51
C ASP A 124 -2.22 -7.09 -12.45
N VAL A 125 -3.09 -7.34 -11.47
CA VAL A 125 -3.34 -6.45 -10.33
C VAL A 125 -2.99 -7.15 -9.03
N MET A 126 -2.18 -6.51 -8.20
CA MET A 126 -1.93 -6.92 -6.82
C MET A 126 -2.42 -5.85 -5.85
N VAL A 127 -3.05 -6.29 -4.76
CA VAL A 127 -3.42 -5.43 -3.63
C VAL A 127 -2.75 -5.92 -2.35
N ILE A 128 -2.12 -5.00 -1.60
CA ILE A 128 -1.63 -5.27 -0.25
C ILE A 128 -2.61 -4.62 0.74
N SER A 129 -3.17 -5.43 1.64
CA SER A 129 -3.97 -4.97 2.78
C SER A 129 -3.12 -5.09 4.04
N ALA A 130 -2.55 -3.98 4.52
CA ALA A 130 -1.64 -3.96 5.68
C ALA A 130 -2.35 -4.37 6.99
N THR A 131 -3.66 -4.18 7.06
CA THR A 131 -4.59 -4.60 8.11
C THR A 131 -4.43 -3.86 9.44
N ALA A 132 -3.22 -3.88 10.01
CA ALA A 132 -2.95 -3.34 11.33
C ALA A 132 -3.01 -1.81 11.30
N SER A 133 -3.76 -1.26 12.24
CA SER A 133 -4.02 0.18 12.34
C SER A 133 -4.03 0.69 13.77
N ASP A 134 -4.29 -0.15 14.77
CA ASP A 134 -4.12 0.20 16.18
C ASP A 134 -2.66 0.61 16.47
N PRO A 135 -2.39 1.85 16.92
CA PRO A 135 -1.02 2.35 17.03
C PRO A 135 -0.14 1.53 17.98
N ASP A 136 -0.70 1.00 19.07
CA ASP A 136 0.06 0.22 20.04
C ASP A 136 0.39 -1.17 19.48
N TYR A 137 -0.58 -1.80 18.81
CA TYR A 137 -0.38 -3.06 18.09
C TYR A 137 0.65 -2.91 16.97
N VAL A 138 0.51 -1.89 16.13
CA VAL A 138 1.44 -1.61 15.02
C VAL A 138 2.86 -1.39 15.55
N ARG A 139 3.05 -0.67 16.66
CA ARG A 139 4.37 -0.53 17.31
C ARG A 139 4.91 -1.87 17.78
N SER A 140 4.07 -2.73 18.36
CA SER A 140 4.50 -4.04 18.86
C SER A 140 4.85 -5.03 17.75
N GLU A 141 4.25 -4.88 16.56
CA GLU A 141 4.42 -5.78 15.41
C GLU A 141 5.22 -5.12 14.27
N ALA A 142 5.94 -4.04 14.55
CA ALA A 142 6.59 -3.21 13.53
C ALA A 142 7.58 -4.02 12.65
N GLU A 143 8.40 -4.88 13.26
CA GLU A 143 9.34 -5.75 12.53
C GLU A 143 8.62 -6.69 11.56
N PHE A 144 7.44 -7.18 11.95
CA PHE A 144 6.64 -8.09 11.14
C PHE A 144 5.91 -7.36 10.00
N LEU A 145 5.29 -6.22 10.30
CA LEU A 145 4.50 -5.41 9.36
C LEU A 145 5.37 -4.66 8.34
N LEU A 146 6.50 -4.10 8.79
CA LEU A 146 7.40 -3.29 7.96
C LEU A 146 8.46 -4.13 7.24
N ASN A 147 8.37 -5.46 7.29
CA ASN A 147 9.35 -6.34 6.69
C ASN A 147 9.51 -6.07 5.18
N PRO A 148 10.67 -5.58 4.72
CA PRO A 148 10.86 -5.15 3.34
C PRO A 148 10.80 -6.31 2.34
N ASN A 149 11.11 -7.53 2.79
CA ASN A 149 11.01 -8.71 1.93
C ASN A 149 9.55 -8.99 1.55
N ARG A 150 8.60 -8.69 2.42
CA ARG A 150 7.16 -8.86 2.13
C ARG A 150 6.72 -7.89 1.03
N LEU A 151 7.10 -6.63 1.14
CA LEU A 151 6.81 -5.63 0.11
C LEU A 151 7.50 -5.98 -1.22
N ASN A 152 8.78 -6.39 -1.19
CA ASN A 152 9.50 -6.86 -2.37
C ASN A 152 8.81 -8.04 -3.06
N VAL A 153 8.35 -9.02 -2.28
CA VAL A 153 7.59 -10.15 -2.82
C VAL A 153 6.32 -9.65 -3.50
N ALA A 154 5.51 -8.81 -2.83
CA ALA A 154 4.29 -8.27 -3.43
C ALA A 154 4.56 -7.46 -4.72
N MET A 155 5.60 -6.60 -4.72
CA MET A 155 6.03 -5.87 -5.91
C MET A 155 6.45 -6.80 -7.05
N SER A 156 7.16 -7.89 -6.75
CA SER A 156 7.57 -8.88 -7.76
C SER A 156 6.43 -9.76 -8.30
N ARG A 157 5.20 -9.59 -7.78
CA ARG A 157 4.02 -10.36 -8.18
C ARG A 157 3.04 -9.56 -9.02
N MET A 158 3.11 -8.23 -9.02
CA MET A 158 2.28 -7.41 -9.90
C MET A 158 2.83 -7.41 -11.32
N LYS A 159 1.98 -7.26 -12.34
CA LYS A 159 2.41 -7.06 -13.75
C LYS A 159 2.01 -5.69 -14.31
N LYS A 160 0.90 -5.13 -13.85
CA LYS A 160 0.34 -3.87 -14.36
C LYS A 160 0.11 -2.86 -13.24
N LYS A 161 -0.47 -3.31 -12.12
CA LYS A 161 -0.84 -2.44 -10.99
C LYS A 161 -0.56 -3.09 -9.65
N LEU A 162 0.01 -2.30 -8.74
CA LEU A 162 0.08 -2.57 -7.32
C LEU A 162 -0.67 -1.48 -6.56
N VAL A 163 -1.63 -1.86 -5.73
CA VAL A 163 -2.29 -0.95 -4.79
C VAL A 163 -1.94 -1.37 -3.37
N ILE A 164 -1.40 -0.46 -2.58
CA ILE A 164 -1.04 -0.69 -1.18
C ILE A 164 -2.04 0.08 -0.33
N VAL A 165 -2.73 -0.61 0.58
CA VAL A 165 -3.67 -0.01 1.53
C VAL A 165 -3.09 -0.17 2.93
N ALA A 166 -2.89 0.94 3.64
CA ALA A 166 -2.33 0.93 4.97
C ALA A 166 -2.86 2.08 5.85
N SER A 167 -2.89 1.85 7.17
CA SER A 167 -3.16 2.92 8.13
C SER A 167 -1.99 3.89 8.24
N GLN A 168 -2.31 5.16 8.49
CA GLN A 168 -1.33 6.18 8.89
C GLN A 168 -0.44 5.69 10.04
N SER A 169 -0.98 4.91 10.98
CA SER A 169 -0.22 4.40 12.13
C SER A 169 0.96 3.52 11.75
N VAL A 170 0.92 2.82 10.60
CA VAL A 170 2.06 2.04 10.08
C VAL A 170 3.29 2.92 9.81
N PHE A 171 3.06 4.20 9.50
CA PHE A 171 4.10 5.15 9.12
C PHE A 171 4.58 6.02 10.29
N GLU A 172 3.83 6.06 11.38
CA GLU A 172 4.19 6.80 12.59
C GLU A 172 5.17 6.02 13.49
N VAL A 173 5.38 4.74 13.22
CA VAL A 173 6.31 3.92 13.99
C VAL A 173 7.74 4.20 13.55
N THR A 174 8.54 4.68 14.49
CA THR A 174 10.01 4.72 14.35
C THR A 174 10.57 3.35 14.74
N PRO A 175 11.43 2.71 13.92
CA PRO A 175 12.10 1.48 14.31
C PRO A 175 12.91 1.72 15.59
N PRO A 176 12.93 0.77 16.52
CA PRO A 176 13.64 0.91 17.78
C PRO A 176 15.17 1.01 17.62
N ASP A 177 15.76 0.53 16.51
CA ASP A 177 17.22 0.53 16.29
C ASP A 177 17.68 1.14 14.95
N ALA A 178 18.80 1.87 14.99
CA ALA A 178 19.38 2.57 13.83
C ALA A 178 20.04 1.64 12.78
N ASP A 179 20.25 0.36 13.12
CA ASP A 179 20.74 -0.66 12.18
C ASP A 179 19.59 -1.34 11.40
N GLU A 180 18.32 -1.21 11.86
CA GLU A 180 17.11 -1.60 11.11
C GLU A 180 16.70 -0.55 10.07
N PHE A 181 17.44 0.55 9.97
CA PHE A 181 17.19 1.66 9.05
C PHE A 181 17.24 1.21 7.57
N ASP A 182 18.00 0.16 7.25
CA ASP A 182 18.02 -0.46 5.92
C ASP A 182 16.69 -1.15 5.57
N GLN A 183 15.92 -1.61 6.56
CA GLN A 183 14.60 -2.20 6.35
C GLN A 183 13.51 -1.13 6.17
N THR A 184 13.65 0.02 6.84
CA THR A 184 12.82 1.20 6.55
C THR A 184 13.11 1.84 5.21
N LEU A 185 14.24 1.49 4.58
CA LEU A 185 14.67 2.12 3.34
C LEU A 185 13.69 1.87 2.19
N ILE A 186 12.95 0.76 2.19
CA ILE A 186 11.95 0.52 1.15
C ILE A 186 10.70 1.39 1.34
N TRP A 187 10.26 1.58 2.58
CA TRP A 187 9.11 2.42 2.90
C TRP A 187 9.47 3.89 2.76
N LYS A 188 10.66 4.29 3.21
CA LYS A 188 11.22 5.61 2.94
C LYS A 188 11.40 5.85 1.46
N ARG A 189 11.86 4.87 0.66
CA ARG A 189 11.96 5.00 -0.80
C ARG A 189 10.60 5.05 -1.47
N LEU A 190 9.61 4.28 -0.98
CA LEU A 190 8.24 4.38 -1.44
C LEU A 190 7.70 5.79 -1.16
N TYR A 191 7.98 6.33 0.01
CA TYR A 191 7.63 7.69 0.40
C TYR A 191 8.39 8.74 -0.43
N ASP A 192 9.71 8.62 -0.60
CA ASP A 192 10.52 9.50 -1.45
C ASP A 192 10.06 9.45 -2.92
N ALA A 193 9.72 8.26 -3.43
CA ALA A 193 9.22 8.06 -4.79
C ALA A 193 7.79 8.59 -4.96
N LEU A 194 6.94 8.44 -3.94
CA LEU A 194 5.63 9.04 -3.87
C LEU A 194 5.69 10.53 -3.47
N GLY A 195 6.87 11.07 -3.19
CA GLY A 195 7.12 12.41 -2.67
C GLY A 195 6.54 12.70 -1.30
N VAL A 196 6.05 11.72 -0.53
CA VAL A 196 5.53 11.91 0.82
C VAL A 196 6.72 12.06 1.77
N THR A 197 7.15 13.28 2.11
CA THR A 197 8.20 13.49 3.12
C THR A 197 7.80 14.60 4.09
N ALA A 198 8.37 14.58 5.30
CA ALA A 198 8.08 15.58 6.35
C ALA A 198 8.39 17.03 5.90
N ASP A 199 9.31 17.20 4.95
CA ASP A 199 9.77 18.52 4.47
C ASP A 199 9.17 18.94 3.12
N SER A 200 8.52 18.02 2.40
CA SER A 200 7.86 18.29 1.12
C SER A 200 6.84 17.20 0.87
N PRO A 201 5.57 17.33 1.31
CA PRO A 201 4.55 16.35 1.01
C PRO A 201 4.20 16.45 -0.47
N ALA A 202 4.28 15.34 -1.20
CA ALA A 202 3.53 15.18 -2.42
C ALA A 202 2.08 15.50 -2.08
N THR A 203 1.49 16.38 -2.86
CA THR A 203 0.06 16.60 -2.74
C THR A 203 -0.60 15.28 -3.13
N ALA A 204 -1.39 14.71 -2.21
CA ALA A 204 -2.18 13.52 -2.51
C ALA A 204 -2.94 13.78 -3.81
N VAL A 205 -2.93 12.80 -4.73
CA VAL A 205 -3.63 12.94 -6.01
C VAL A 205 -5.15 12.94 -5.80
N TRP A 206 -5.59 12.41 -4.65
CA TRP A 206 -6.94 12.52 -4.15
C TRP A 206 -6.94 12.43 -2.62
N ASN A 207 -7.86 13.15 -1.98
CA ASN A 207 -8.15 13.06 -0.55
C ASN A 207 -9.65 13.22 -0.34
N GLY A 208 -10.19 12.51 0.65
CA GLY A 208 -11.63 12.52 0.96
C GLY A 208 -11.95 11.54 2.08
N GLN A 209 -13.24 11.22 2.23
CA GLN A 209 -13.72 10.25 3.21
C GLN A 209 -13.96 8.86 2.60
N LEU A 210 -14.00 7.83 3.44
CA LEU A 210 -14.22 6.45 3.01
C LEU A 210 -15.55 6.28 2.26
N ASP A 211 -16.61 6.99 2.67
CA ASP A 211 -17.91 6.99 1.99
C ASP A 211 -17.95 7.81 0.69
N GLU A 212 -17.01 8.72 0.48
CA GLU A 212 -16.79 9.43 -0.79
C GLU A 212 -16.01 8.55 -1.79
N LEU A 213 -15.11 7.71 -1.31
CA LEU A 213 -14.34 6.77 -2.15
C LEU A 213 -15.17 5.55 -2.51
N CYS A 214 -15.84 4.92 -1.56
CA CYS A 214 -16.56 3.67 -1.79
C CYS A 214 -17.94 3.93 -2.44
N PRO A 215 -18.31 3.21 -3.53
CA PRO A 215 -19.67 3.23 -4.04
C PRO A 215 -20.72 2.90 -2.98
N ALA A 216 -21.94 3.42 -3.14
CA ALA A 216 -23.02 3.32 -2.15
C ALA A 216 -23.46 1.88 -1.84
N GLU A 217 -23.18 0.94 -2.74
CA GLU A 217 -23.50 -0.49 -2.62
C GLU A 217 -22.54 -1.25 -1.69
N ILE A 218 -21.39 -0.66 -1.34
CA ILE A 218 -20.38 -1.29 -0.49
C ILE A 218 -20.77 -1.13 0.98
N ASP A 219 -20.71 -2.23 1.73
CA ASP A 219 -20.96 -2.22 3.18
C ASP A 219 -19.79 -1.57 3.92
N ILE A 220 -19.92 -0.29 4.20
CA ILE A 220 -18.99 0.46 5.03
C ILE A 220 -19.50 0.41 6.48
N PRO A 221 -18.67 0.05 7.48
CA PRO A 221 -19.06 0.18 8.88
C PRO A 221 -19.43 1.63 9.17
N THR A 222 -20.66 1.91 9.63
CA THR A 222 -21.15 3.28 9.83
C THR A 222 -20.22 4.14 10.70
N ALA A 223 -19.60 3.54 11.72
CA ALA A 223 -18.64 4.21 12.60
C ALA A 223 -17.31 4.60 11.90
N LYS A 224 -17.06 4.11 10.69
CA LYS A 224 -15.85 4.30 9.88
C LYS A 224 -16.11 5.07 8.58
N ALA A 225 -17.35 5.49 8.31
CA ALA A 225 -17.70 6.19 7.06
C ALA A 225 -16.87 7.47 6.86
N THR A 226 -16.61 8.21 7.93
CA THR A 226 -15.83 9.45 7.91
C THR A 226 -14.34 9.24 8.10
N THR A 227 -13.83 8.01 7.94
CA THR A 227 -12.38 7.74 7.94
C THR A 227 -11.75 8.53 6.79
N ASN A 228 -10.73 9.32 7.10
CA ASN A 228 -10.02 10.10 6.09
C ASN A 228 -9.13 9.17 5.27
N ILE A 229 -9.12 9.40 3.96
CA ILE A 229 -8.36 8.64 2.99
C ILE A 229 -7.51 9.59 2.14
N GLU A 230 -6.24 9.24 1.95
CA GLU A 230 -5.31 9.94 1.08
C GLU A 230 -4.74 8.96 0.05
N ILE A 231 -4.72 9.37 -1.22
CA ILE A 231 -4.21 8.54 -2.32
C ILE A 231 -2.97 9.20 -2.91
N TYR A 232 -1.91 8.42 -3.04
CA TYR A 232 -0.66 8.78 -3.68
C TYR A 232 -0.38 7.83 -4.83
N ALA A 233 -0.01 8.37 -5.99
CA ALA A 233 0.21 7.60 -7.19
C ALA A 233 1.65 7.80 -7.69
N LEU A 234 2.39 6.70 -7.85
CA LEU A 234 3.68 6.71 -8.52
C LEU A 234 3.45 6.54 -10.01
N ARG A 235 3.66 7.60 -10.78
CA ARG A 235 3.66 7.56 -12.24
C ARG A 235 5.03 7.15 -12.74
N ALA A 236 5.09 6.43 -13.86
CA ALA A 236 6.34 6.26 -14.57
C ALA A 236 6.89 7.66 -14.90
N ALA A 237 8.18 7.90 -14.66
CA ALA A 237 8.79 9.16 -15.08
C ALA A 237 8.62 9.30 -16.59
N ASP A 238 8.07 10.43 -17.04
CA ASP A 238 8.03 10.77 -18.45
C ASP A 238 9.48 10.76 -18.98
N GLU A 239 9.78 9.89 -19.95
CA GLU A 239 11.07 9.89 -20.68
C GLU A 239 11.26 11.18 -21.50
#